data_AF-A0A953VIH0-F1
#
_entry.id   AF-A0A953VIH0-F1
#
_cell.length_a   1.000
_cell.length_b   1.000
_cell.length_c   1.000
_cell.angle_alpha   90.00
_cell.angle_beta   90.00
_cell.angle_gamma   90.00
#
_symmetry.space_group_name_H-M   'P 1'
#
loop_
_entity.id
_entity.type
_entity.pdbx_description
1 polymer ?
#
loop_
_entity_poly.entity_id
_entity_poly.type
_entity_poly.pdbx_seq_one_letter_code
_entity_poly.pdbx_strand_id
1 'polypeptide(L)'
;MKISGFLTVAALFLGVAQVNAATVSMVVMKVSDSATPTGTLIDPFMDWQNAGGVNEAVIGASSLTNNGIDYKNSWVDTNWSMVQSVRVSMYSQGNEVAWTEFSPGTSKLDFFQASNVTGSSLTGIAAGPHNFFSIGGDSYYGRNWFVERNYGGCNVDVGWMAVLNGTNQICSWSTGNSAVLGNLTRGFLYSTDPNGPTNWNNSNTTGIADVFAVSITYETAAVPLPASVLLLGTGLAVIGGLRRRNRRRD
;
A
#
# COMPACT_ATOMS: atom_id res chain seq x y z
N MET A 1 -57.42 -9.20 -51.07
CA MET A 1 -56.81 -9.87 -49.89
C MET A 1 -55.32 -9.63 -49.96
N LYS A 2 -54.81 -8.60 -49.25
CA LYS A 2 -53.40 -8.17 -49.30
C LYS A 2 -52.62 -8.89 -48.21
N ILE A 3 -51.55 -9.57 -48.61
CA ILE A 3 -50.52 -10.13 -47.73
C ILE A 3 -49.50 -9.02 -47.48
N SER A 4 -49.22 -8.73 -46.22
CA SER A 4 -48.09 -7.88 -45.82
C SER A 4 -47.50 -8.45 -44.54
N GLY A 5 -46.39 -9.18 -44.71
CA GLY A 5 -45.57 -9.68 -43.62
C GLY A 5 -44.69 -8.56 -43.07
N PHE A 6 -44.61 -8.48 -41.75
CA PHE A 6 -43.57 -7.73 -41.05
C PHE A 6 -42.47 -8.71 -40.64
N LEU A 7 -41.30 -8.56 -41.26
CA LEU A 7 -40.06 -9.21 -40.81
C LEU A 7 -39.43 -8.30 -39.76
N THR A 8 -39.49 -8.68 -38.49
CA THR A 8 -38.76 -7.99 -37.42
C THR A 8 -37.31 -8.46 -37.48
N VAL A 9 -36.40 -7.58 -37.93
CA VAL A 9 -34.95 -7.83 -37.85
C VAL A 9 -34.54 -7.59 -36.41
N ALA A 10 -34.29 -8.68 -35.66
CA ALA A 10 -33.65 -8.60 -34.36
C ALA A 10 -32.17 -8.23 -34.57
N ALA A 11 -31.80 -6.99 -34.22
CA ALA A 11 -30.41 -6.59 -34.14
C ALA A 11 -29.74 -7.34 -32.97
N LEU A 12 -28.91 -8.32 -33.30
CA LEU A 12 -28.08 -9.01 -32.32
C LEU A 12 -26.92 -8.07 -31.96
N PHE A 13 -27.05 -7.33 -30.86
CA PHE A 13 -25.94 -6.58 -30.29
C PHE A 13 -24.89 -7.57 -29.79
N LEU A 14 -23.80 -7.73 -30.54
CA LEU A 14 -22.55 -8.32 -30.04
C LEU A 14 -21.96 -7.33 -29.02
N GLY A 15 -22.43 -7.41 -27.77
CA GLY A 15 -21.76 -6.76 -26.66
C GLY A 15 -20.34 -7.32 -26.56
N VAL A 16 -19.33 -6.45 -26.62
CA VAL A 16 -17.95 -6.83 -26.31
C VAL A 16 -17.95 -7.24 -24.84
N ALA A 17 -17.82 -8.53 -24.57
CA ALA A 17 -17.62 -9.00 -23.22
C ALA A 17 -16.28 -8.44 -22.72
N GLN A 18 -16.33 -7.64 -21.66
CA GLN A 18 -15.16 -7.03 -21.02
C GLN A 18 -15.00 -7.65 -19.64
N VAL A 19 -13.75 -7.81 -19.20
CA VAL A 19 -13.48 -8.04 -17.78
C VAL A 19 -13.55 -6.68 -17.11
N ASN A 20 -14.41 -6.52 -16.10
CA ASN A 20 -14.56 -5.26 -15.38
C ASN A 20 -13.24 -4.86 -14.68
N ALA A 21 -13.05 -3.55 -14.48
CA ALA A 21 -11.97 -3.03 -13.65
C ALA A 21 -12.00 -3.72 -12.28
N ALA A 22 -10.83 -4.13 -11.79
CA ALA A 22 -10.68 -4.76 -10.50
C ALA A 22 -9.81 -3.91 -9.59
N THR A 23 -10.22 -3.80 -8.33
CA THR A 23 -9.43 -3.18 -7.28
C THR A 23 -8.41 -4.19 -6.76
N VAL A 24 -7.13 -3.82 -6.79
CA VAL A 24 -6.01 -4.67 -6.36
C VAL A 24 -5.24 -3.95 -5.25
N SER A 25 -4.91 -4.67 -4.17
CA SER A 25 -4.05 -4.17 -3.10
C SER A 25 -2.68 -4.84 -3.14
N MET A 26 -1.63 -4.07 -2.91
CA MET A 26 -0.26 -4.58 -2.88
C MET A 26 0.62 -3.82 -1.89
N VAL A 27 1.58 -4.52 -1.28
CA VAL A 27 2.70 -3.89 -0.56
C VAL A 27 3.65 -3.31 -1.60
N VAL A 28 4.04 -2.04 -1.44
CA VAL A 28 4.95 -1.33 -2.35
C VAL A 28 6.24 -0.91 -1.69
N MET A 29 6.26 -0.86 -0.37
CA MET A 29 7.48 -0.69 0.41
C MET A 29 7.36 -1.48 1.71
N LYS A 30 8.44 -2.12 2.12
CA LYS A 30 8.57 -2.75 3.43
C LYS A 30 10.01 -2.64 3.90
N VAL A 31 10.18 -2.20 5.14
CA VAL A 31 11.48 -2.00 5.78
C VAL A 31 11.45 -2.74 7.11
N SER A 32 12.47 -3.55 7.36
CA SER A 32 12.58 -4.38 8.57
C SER A 32 13.63 -3.82 9.51
N ASP A 33 13.38 -3.95 10.80
CA ASP A 33 14.35 -3.75 11.86
C ASP A 33 15.00 -5.11 12.16
N SER A 34 16.05 -5.45 11.42
CA SER A 34 16.84 -6.65 11.68
C SER A 34 18.29 -6.27 11.95
N ALA A 35 18.84 -6.80 13.04
CA ALA A 35 20.26 -6.71 13.38
C ALA A 35 21.15 -7.51 12.39
N THR A 36 20.57 -8.49 11.70
CA THR A 36 21.24 -9.31 10.67
C THR A 36 20.44 -9.25 9.38
N PRO A 37 20.51 -8.14 8.64
CA PRO A 37 19.76 -7.98 7.41
C PRO A 37 20.23 -8.97 6.34
N THR A 38 19.29 -9.51 5.58
CA THR A 38 19.55 -10.42 4.46
C THR A 38 19.15 -9.72 3.17
N GLY A 39 20.13 -9.24 2.40
CA GLY A 39 19.91 -8.51 1.15
C GLY A 39 20.21 -7.01 1.25
N THR A 40 19.89 -6.28 0.18
CA THR A 40 20.07 -4.83 0.14
C THR A 40 19.07 -4.16 1.07
N LEU A 41 19.57 -3.40 2.04
CA LEU A 41 18.77 -2.55 2.90
C LEU A 41 18.32 -1.30 2.16
N ILE A 42 17.13 -0.82 2.54
CA ILE A 42 16.50 0.38 1.98
C ILE A 42 16.65 1.53 2.97
N ASP A 43 17.03 2.71 2.50
CA ASP A 43 16.76 3.96 3.20
C ASP A 43 15.28 4.35 2.95
N PRO A 44 14.42 4.34 3.99
CA PRO A 44 12.98 4.50 3.82
C PRO A 44 12.57 5.83 3.18
N PHE A 45 13.42 6.86 3.25
CA PHE A 45 13.16 8.15 2.61
C PHE A 45 13.78 8.24 1.22
N MET A 46 15.09 8.02 1.12
CA MET A 46 15.82 8.22 -0.12
C MET A 46 15.36 7.26 -1.21
N ASP A 47 15.18 5.97 -0.89
CA ASP A 47 14.73 4.99 -1.87
C ASP A 47 13.25 5.12 -2.19
N TRP A 48 12.41 5.61 -1.26
CA TRP A 48 11.03 5.95 -1.60
C TRP A 48 10.99 7.08 -2.61
N GLN A 49 11.84 8.09 -2.48
CA GLN A 49 11.92 9.22 -3.41
C GLN A 49 12.44 8.78 -4.78
N ASN A 50 13.53 8.02 -4.80
CA ASN A 50 14.17 7.58 -6.03
C ASN A 50 13.32 6.57 -6.82
N ALA A 51 13.62 6.41 -8.11
CA ALA A 51 13.02 5.36 -8.93
C ALA A 51 13.78 4.03 -8.76
N GLY A 52 13.10 2.92 -9.03
CA GLY A 52 13.66 1.57 -8.99
C GLY A 52 13.09 0.73 -7.86
N GLY A 53 13.15 -0.59 -8.05
CA GLY A 53 12.68 -1.58 -7.10
C GLY A 53 13.84 -2.24 -6.35
N VAL A 54 13.53 -2.81 -5.20
CA VAL A 54 14.48 -3.51 -4.34
C VAL A 54 13.85 -4.84 -3.95
N ASN A 55 14.60 -5.92 -4.16
CA ASN A 55 14.20 -7.30 -3.83
C ASN A 55 12.85 -7.75 -4.45
N GLU A 56 12.46 -7.21 -5.60
CA GLU A 56 11.15 -7.51 -6.24
C GLU A 56 10.97 -8.98 -6.63
N ALA A 57 12.07 -9.66 -6.99
CA ALA A 57 12.08 -11.07 -7.37
C ALA A 57 12.38 -12.01 -6.18
N VAL A 58 12.58 -11.47 -4.98
CA VAL A 58 12.95 -12.25 -3.79
C VAL A 58 11.68 -12.74 -3.10
N ILE A 59 11.54 -14.06 -2.99
CA ILE A 59 10.40 -14.69 -2.32
C ILE A 59 10.32 -14.23 -0.87
N GLY A 60 9.15 -13.77 -0.45
CA GLY A 60 8.90 -13.31 0.92
C GLY A 60 9.43 -11.90 1.23
N ALA A 61 10.03 -11.19 0.28
CA ALA A 61 10.51 -9.82 0.51
C ALA A 61 9.36 -8.85 0.85
N SER A 62 8.18 -9.03 0.23
CA SER A 62 6.96 -8.28 0.55
C SER A 62 6.19 -8.81 1.77
N SER A 63 6.70 -9.84 2.47
CA SER A 63 6.07 -10.35 3.69
C SER A 63 6.10 -9.28 4.78
N LEU A 64 4.99 -9.12 5.50
CA LEU A 64 4.82 -8.18 6.60
C LEU A 64 5.37 -8.70 7.94
N THR A 65 6.13 -9.80 7.88
CA THR A 65 6.92 -10.33 8.99
C THR A 65 8.33 -9.76 8.96
N ASN A 66 8.93 -9.53 10.13
CA ASN A 66 10.35 -9.24 10.22
C ASN A 66 11.17 -10.47 9.83
N ASN A 67 11.63 -10.50 8.58
CA ASN A 67 12.51 -11.52 8.02
C ASN A 67 13.86 -10.94 7.59
N GLY A 68 14.16 -9.68 7.96
CA GLY A 68 15.40 -8.99 7.60
C GLY A 68 15.57 -8.67 6.11
N ILE A 69 14.54 -8.82 5.29
CA ILE A 69 14.55 -8.47 3.87
C ILE A 69 13.72 -7.20 3.68
N ASP A 70 14.33 -6.15 3.16
CA ASP A 70 13.62 -4.94 2.76
C ASP A 70 13.06 -5.10 1.34
N TYR A 71 12.02 -4.36 0.99
CA TYR A 71 11.34 -4.48 -0.30
C TYR A 71 10.85 -3.12 -0.77
N LYS A 72 11.00 -2.87 -2.08
CA LYS A 72 10.33 -1.77 -2.76
C LYS A 72 9.88 -2.22 -4.14
N ASN A 73 8.63 -1.97 -4.47
CA ASN A 73 8.10 -2.23 -5.79
C ASN A 73 8.31 -1.02 -6.71
N SER A 74 8.84 -1.22 -7.91
CA SER A 74 9.10 -0.15 -8.89
C SER A 74 7.85 0.36 -9.60
N TRP A 75 6.73 -0.37 -9.53
CA TRP A 75 5.48 -0.02 -10.20
C TRP A 75 4.95 1.36 -9.81
N VAL A 76 5.10 1.75 -8.54
CA VAL A 76 4.63 3.06 -8.03
C VAL A 76 5.36 4.25 -8.64
N ASP A 77 6.55 4.03 -9.23
CA ASP A 77 7.34 5.12 -9.82
C ASP A 77 6.74 5.61 -11.15
N THR A 78 5.99 4.75 -11.85
CA THR A 78 5.43 5.06 -13.18
C THR A 78 3.91 5.05 -13.22
N ASN A 79 3.25 4.43 -12.24
CA ASN A 79 1.80 4.21 -12.25
C ASN A 79 1.07 4.89 -11.09
N TRP A 80 1.69 5.90 -10.45
CA TRP A 80 1.08 6.59 -9.30
C TRP A 80 -0.32 7.14 -9.59
N SER A 81 -0.58 7.58 -10.82
CA SER A 81 -1.89 8.09 -11.26
C SER A 81 -3.03 7.07 -11.18
N MET A 82 -2.71 5.78 -11.02
CA MET A 82 -3.69 4.70 -10.87
C MET A 82 -4.00 4.36 -9.41
N VAL A 83 -3.23 4.92 -8.46
CA VAL A 83 -3.40 4.66 -7.02
C VAL A 83 -4.68 5.32 -6.53
N GLN A 84 -5.47 4.57 -5.78
CA GLN A 84 -6.77 4.99 -5.23
C GLN A 84 -6.74 5.19 -3.72
N SER A 85 -5.87 4.47 -3.02
CA SER A 85 -5.60 4.70 -1.60
C SER A 85 -4.21 4.20 -1.23
N VAL A 86 -3.66 4.78 -0.17
CA VAL A 86 -2.37 4.40 0.39
C VAL A 86 -2.56 4.11 1.87
N ARG A 87 -1.97 3.02 2.35
CA ARG A 87 -1.95 2.67 3.77
C ARG A 87 -0.51 2.58 4.24
N VAL A 88 -0.18 3.38 5.24
CA VAL A 88 1.11 3.32 5.94
C VAL A 88 0.89 2.59 7.24
N SER A 89 1.65 1.52 7.46
CA SER A 89 1.42 0.58 8.55
C SER A 89 2.71 0.20 9.25
N MET A 90 2.57 -0.14 10.52
CA MET A 90 3.62 -0.71 11.35
C MET A 90 3.17 -2.08 11.85
N TYR A 91 4.10 -3.04 11.86
CA TYR A 91 3.84 -4.41 12.29
C TYR A 91 4.79 -4.83 13.42
N SER A 92 4.30 -5.69 14.30
CA SER A 92 5.11 -6.38 15.30
C SER A 92 4.73 -7.86 15.27
N GLN A 93 5.73 -8.72 15.08
CA GLN A 93 5.55 -10.18 14.99
C GLN A 93 4.49 -10.58 13.95
N GLY A 94 4.44 -9.83 12.83
CA GLY A 94 3.48 -10.05 11.74
C GLY A 94 2.07 -9.50 11.98
N ASN A 95 1.78 -8.90 13.14
CA ASN A 95 0.50 -8.25 13.42
C ASN A 95 0.58 -6.75 13.14
N GLU A 96 -0.42 -6.18 12.47
CA GLU A 96 -0.51 -4.73 12.27
C GLU A 96 -0.84 -4.06 13.61
N VAL A 97 0.06 -3.19 14.09
CA VAL A 97 -0.05 -2.54 15.41
C VAL A 97 -0.38 -1.05 15.32
N ALA A 98 -0.08 -0.42 14.18
CA ALA A 98 -0.49 0.94 13.87
C ALA A 98 -0.65 1.10 12.35
N TRP A 99 -1.56 1.97 11.95
CA TRP A 99 -1.86 2.24 10.55
C TRP A 99 -2.51 3.59 10.35
N THR A 100 -2.27 4.18 9.20
CA THR A 100 -2.98 5.36 8.69
C THR A 100 -3.25 5.17 7.20
N GLU A 101 -4.48 5.40 6.80
CA GLU A 101 -4.93 5.42 5.41
C GLU A 101 -4.97 6.86 4.90
N PHE A 102 -4.60 6.99 3.64
CA PHE A 102 -4.51 8.25 2.93
C PHE A 102 -5.20 8.14 1.58
N SER A 103 -5.77 9.26 1.13
CA SER A 103 -6.00 9.50 -0.28
C SER A 103 -4.65 9.55 -1.03
N PRO A 104 -4.58 9.21 -2.32
CA PRO A 104 -3.34 9.03 -3.07
C PRO A 104 -2.54 10.32 -3.32
N GLY A 105 -3.01 11.48 -2.84
CA GLY A 105 -2.40 12.76 -3.15
C GLY A 105 -2.35 13.05 -4.66
N THR A 106 -1.54 14.03 -5.05
CA THR A 106 -1.22 14.32 -6.45
C THR A 106 0.05 13.59 -6.93
N SER A 107 0.91 13.14 -6.02
CA SER A 107 2.17 12.46 -6.31
C SER A 107 2.56 11.48 -5.20
N LYS A 108 3.48 10.57 -5.52
CA LYS A 108 4.05 9.58 -4.59
C LYS A 108 4.64 10.21 -3.31
N LEU A 109 4.94 11.50 -3.30
CA LEU A 109 5.56 12.18 -2.16
C LEU A 109 4.60 13.03 -1.33
N ASP A 110 3.46 13.44 -1.89
CA ASP A 110 2.54 14.37 -1.22
C ASP A 110 1.33 13.69 -0.58
N PHE A 111 1.13 12.39 -0.79
CA PHE A 111 0.01 11.67 -0.18
C PHE A 111 0.10 11.66 1.36
N PHE A 112 1.31 11.65 1.92
CA PHE A 112 1.56 11.54 3.37
C PHE A 112 1.51 12.91 4.05
N GLN A 113 0.30 13.44 4.21
CA GLN A 113 0.02 14.70 4.88
C GLN A 113 -1.33 14.65 5.61
N ALA A 114 -1.51 15.49 6.63
CA ALA A 114 -2.71 15.49 7.49
C ALA A 114 -4.02 15.62 6.69
N SER A 115 -4.05 16.48 5.68
CA SER A 115 -5.24 16.73 4.85
C SER A 115 -5.66 15.55 3.98
N ASN A 116 -4.77 14.57 3.78
CA ASN A 116 -5.05 13.37 2.99
C ASN A 116 -5.46 12.18 3.85
N VAL A 117 -5.42 12.28 5.18
CA VAL A 117 -5.80 11.17 6.07
C VAL A 117 -7.29 10.86 5.91
N THR A 118 -7.59 9.62 5.52
CA THR A 118 -8.96 9.10 5.39
C THR A 118 -9.36 8.18 6.54
N GLY A 119 -8.39 7.63 7.27
CA GLY A 119 -8.60 6.79 8.45
C GLY A 119 -7.29 6.53 9.19
N SER A 120 -7.35 6.23 10.48
CA SER A 120 -6.16 5.85 11.25
C SER A 120 -6.53 5.09 12.52
N SER A 121 -5.60 4.27 13.01
CA SER A 121 -5.62 3.75 14.39
C SER A 121 -5.01 4.70 15.41
N LEU A 122 -4.28 5.73 14.95
CA LEU A 122 -3.58 6.68 15.81
C LEU A 122 -4.53 7.84 16.14
N THR A 123 -4.96 7.95 17.40
CA THR A 123 -5.96 8.94 17.82
C THR A 123 -5.53 10.36 17.45
N GLY A 124 -6.42 11.09 16.77
CA GLY A 124 -6.24 12.52 16.50
C GLY A 124 -5.11 12.87 15.53
N ILE A 125 -4.54 11.89 14.80
CA ILE A 125 -3.40 12.12 13.92
C ILE A 125 -3.65 13.22 12.88
N ALA A 126 -4.89 13.39 12.39
CA ALA A 126 -5.23 14.40 11.39
C ALA A 126 -5.62 15.77 11.97
N ALA A 127 -5.97 15.85 13.27
CA ALA A 127 -6.64 17.02 13.85
C ALA A 127 -5.73 17.95 14.67
N GLY A 128 -4.58 17.45 15.11
CA GLY A 128 -3.63 18.22 15.93
C GLY A 128 -2.81 19.25 15.14
N PRO A 129 -2.10 20.15 15.82
CA PRO A 129 -1.02 20.89 15.17
C PRO A 129 0.12 19.92 14.84
N HIS A 130 0.79 20.14 13.71
CA HIS A 130 1.93 19.34 13.28
C HIS A 130 3.12 20.25 13.00
N ASN A 131 4.25 19.98 13.64
CA ASN A 131 5.53 20.52 13.22
C ASN A 131 6.09 19.75 12.02
N PHE A 132 5.84 18.44 12.01
CA PHE A 132 6.12 17.57 10.87
C PHE A 132 4.92 16.67 10.59
N PHE A 133 4.57 16.55 9.32
CA PHE A 133 3.71 15.51 8.79
C PHE A 133 4.15 15.28 7.35
N SER A 134 5.28 14.59 7.18
CA SER A 134 5.87 14.38 5.86
C SER A 134 6.78 13.17 5.83
N ILE A 135 7.01 12.66 4.61
CA ILE A 135 7.95 11.56 4.37
C ILE A 135 9.38 11.98 4.72
N GLY A 136 9.78 13.21 4.37
CA GLY A 136 11.11 13.72 4.66
C GLY A 136 11.38 13.91 6.14
N GLY A 137 10.37 14.35 6.91
CA GLY A 137 10.49 14.59 8.35
C GLY A 137 11.67 15.50 8.71
N ASP A 138 12.40 15.12 9.75
CA ASP A 138 13.70 15.71 10.12
C ASP A 138 14.83 14.76 9.70
N SER A 139 15.09 14.75 8.39
CA SER A 139 16.05 13.83 7.76
C SER A 139 17.48 14.04 8.23
N TYR A 140 17.85 15.23 8.71
CA TYR A 140 19.19 15.49 9.25
C TYR A 140 19.51 14.60 10.45
N TYR A 141 18.51 14.36 11.32
CA TYR A 141 18.60 13.46 12.46
C TYR A 141 18.06 12.05 12.18
N GLY A 142 17.80 11.71 10.91
CA GLY A 142 17.34 10.38 10.52
C GLY A 142 15.92 10.07 11.00
N ARG A 143 15.02 11.06 10.99
CA ARG A 143 13.61 10.92 11.39
C ARG A 143 12.73 11.14 10.17
N ASN A 144 12.42 10.06 9.48
CA ASN A 144 11.60 10.08 8.27
C ASN A 144 10.19 9.55 8.55
N TRP A 145 9.28 9.71 7.58
CA TRP A 145 7.88 9.32 7.71
C TRP A 145 7.31 9.78 9.05
N PHE A 146 7.52 11.06 9.33
CA PHE A 146 7.52 11.61 10.67
C PHE A 146 6.27 12.47 10.87
N VAL A 147 5.50 12.13 11.90
CA VAL A 147 4.28 12.85 12.29
C VAL A 147 4.45 13.30 13.73
N GLU A 148 4.83 14.56 13.88
CA GLU A 148 5.25 15.17 15.14
C GLU A 148 4.35 16.36 15.47
N ARG A 149 3.80 16.36 16.68
CA ARG A 149 2.98 17.46 17.19
C ARG A 149 3.82 18.69 17.50
N ASN A 150 4.87 18.48 18.28
CA ASN A 150 5.74 19.56 18.72
C ASN A 150 7.19 19.07 18.83
N TYR A 151 8.09 19.95 18.42
CA TYR A 151 9.51 19.66 18.27
C TYR A 151 10.31 20.74 18.99
N GLY A 152 10.52 20.52 20.29
CA GLY A 152 11.06 21.51 21.23
C GLY A 152 12.36 21.05 21.90
N GLY A 153 12.86 19.88 21.50
CA GLY A 153 14.03 19.24 22.09
C GLY A 153 13.66 17.89 22.72
N CYS A 154 14.67 17.03 22.85
CA CYS A 154 14.49 15.60 23.13
C CYS A 154 13.52 15.25 24.26
N ASN A 155 13.48 16.04 25.34
CA ASN A 155 12.63 15.75 26.51
C ASN A 155 11.15 16.07 26.30
N VAL A 156 10.82 16.90 25.32
CA VAL A 156 9.46 17.40 25.07
C VAL A 156 8.93 17.03 23.69
N ASP A 157 9.73 16.35 22.85
CA ASP A 157 9.29 15.84 21.56
C ASP A 157 8.09 14.88 21.76
N VAL A 158 7.00 15.19 21.06
CA VAL A 158 5.69 14.52 21.17
C VAL A 158 5.14 14.30 19.76
N GLY A 159 4.77 13.07 19.44
CA GLY A 159 4.31 12.70 18.10
C GLY A 159 3.47 11.43 18.04
N TRP A 160 3.07 11.11 16.81
CA TRP A 160 2.21 9.96 16.49
C TRP A 160 2.99 8.82 15.87
N MET A 161 3.95 9.11 15.00
CA MET A 161 4.80 8.09 14.39
C MET A 161 6.14 8.63 13.93
N ALA A 162 7.17 7.78 13.97
CA ALA A 162 8.51 8.08 13.48
C ALA A 162 9.16 6.83 12.88
N VAL A 163 9.72 6.95 11.68
CA VAL A 163 10.64 5.97 11.10
C VAL A 163 12.06 6.48 11.28
N LEU A 164 12.79 5.85 12.17
CA LEU A 164 14.18 6.17 12.47
C LEU A 164 15.07 5.43 11.47
N ASN A 165 15.99 6.15 10.83
CA ASN A 165 17.00 5.57 9.94
C ASN A 165 18.27 6.43 9.94
N GLY A 166 19.41 5.84 10.29
CA GLY A 166 20.73 6.49 10.27
C GLY A 166 21.37 6.66 11.65
N THR A 167 22.60 7.16 11.64
CA THR A 167 23.46 7.27 12.84
C THR A 167 23.42 8.63 13.54
N ASN A 168 22.81 9.64 12.93
CA ASN A 168 22.78 11.02 13.46
C ASN A 168 21.70 11.23 14.52
N GLN A 169 21.30 10.17 15.22
CA GLN A 169 20.26 10.18 16.25
C GLN A 169 20.82 10.86 17.52
N ILE A 170 20.43 12.11 17.77
CA ILE A 170 20.94 12.89 18.92
C ILE A 170 20.14 12.72 20.21
N CYS A 171 18.87 12.30 20.11
CA CYS A 171 18.03 12.15 21.29
C CYS A 171 18.09 10.73 21.83
N SER A 172 18.16 10.61 23.16
CA SER A 172 18.16 9.33 23.87
C SER A 172 16.92 8.50 23.59
N TRP A 173 15.75 9.13 23.37
CA TRP A 173 14.54 8.41 22.98
C TRP A 173 14.70 7.74 21.62
N SER A 174 15.45 8.34 20.68
CA SER A 174 15.59 7.77 19.35
C SER A 174 16.58 6.61 19.34
N THR A 175 17.74 6.77 19.98
CA THR A 175 18.75 5.71 20.11
C THR A 175 18.30 4.58 21.04
N GLY A 176 17.67 4.93 22.16
CA GLY A 176 17.17 3.96 23.15
C GLY A 176 16.04 3.09 22.60
N ASN A 177 15.07 3.68 21.91
CA ASN A 177 13.97 2.89 21.33
C ASN A 177 14.41 2.06 20.11
N SER A 178 15.33 2.56 19.28
CA SER A 178 15.89 1.75 18.15
C SER A 178 16.66 0.53 18.67
N ALA A 179 17.39 0.67 19.78
CA ALA A 179 18.15 -0.43 20.37
C ALA A 179 17.29 -1.62 20.87
N VAL A 180 15.98 -1.44 21.09
CA VAL A 180 15.10 -2.47 21.66
C VAL A 180 15.02 -3.72 20.79
N LEU A 181 15.10 -3.57 19.47
CA LEU A 181 15.01 -4.69 18.51
C LEU A 181 16.36 -5.10 17.92
N GLY A 182 17.45 -4.51 18.41
CA GLY A 182 18.83 -4.89 18.07
C GLY A 182 19.48 -4.10 16.94
N ASN A 183 18.80 -3.10 16.36
CA ASN A 183 19.39 -2.19 15.38
C ASN A 183 19.55 -0.77 15.95
N LEU A 184 20.79 -0.32 16.14
CA LEU A 184 21.06 1.00 16.73
C LEU A 184 20.77 2.18 15.77
N THR A 185 20.51 1.91 14.50
CA THR A 185 20.32 2.95 13.47
C THR A 185 18.95 2.93 12.85
N ARG A 186 18.06 2.02 13.25
CA ARG A 186 16.72 1.88 12.68
C ARG A 186 15.70 1.56 13.76
N GLY A 187 14.50 2.14 13.64
CA GLY A 187 13.40 1.86 14.55
C GLY A 187 12.09 2.44 14.05
N PHE A 188 10.97 1.83 14.44
CA PHE A 188 9.64 2.24 13.99
C PHE A 188 8.76 2.51 15.20
N LEU A 189 8.57 3.79 15.50
CA LEU A 189 7.87 4.23 16.71
C LEU A 189 6.46 4.71 16.37
N TYR A 190 5.51 4.42 17.25
CA TYR A 190 4.14 4.92 17.14
C TYR A 190 3.55 5.22 18.51
N SER A 191 2.55 6.10 18.56
CA SER A 191 1.81 6.38 19.79
C SER A 191 0.82 5.26 20.08
N THR A 192 0.79 4.77 21.31
CA THR A 192 -0.27 3.92 21.85
C THR A 192 -1.20 4.67 22.80
N ASP A 193 -0.99 5.99 22.99
CA ASP A 193 -1.86 6.80 23.86
C ASP A 193 -3.26 6.91 23.25
N PRO A 194 -4.32 6.44 23.93
CA PRO A 194 -5.69 6.57 23.44
C PRO A 194 -6.13 8.03 23.29
N ASN A 195 -5.42 8.98 23.90
CA ASN A 195 -5.71 10.41 23.85
C ASN A 195 -4.93 11.17 22.76
N GLY A 196 -4.04 10.50 22.03
CA GLY A 196 -3.38 11.09 20.86
C GLY A 196 -1.88 10.84 20.79
N PRO A 197 -1.05 11.87 20.56
CA PRO A 197 0.40 11.69 20.43
C PRO A 197 1.06 11.41 21.78
N THR A 198 2.17 10.70 21.74
CA THR A 198 2.96 10.34 22.92
C THR A 198 4.21 11.21 23.02
N ASN A 199 4.69 11.47 24.24
CA ASN A 199 6.07 11.90 24.44
C ASN A 199 6.99 10.71 24.18
N TRP A 200 7.99 10.85 23.32
CA TRP A 200 8.86 9.73 22.92
C TRP A 200 9.70 9.14 24.05
N ASN A 201 9.84 9.84 25.18
CA ASN A 201 10.50 9.32 26.38
C ASN A 201 9.55 8.52 27.29
N ASN A 202 8.24 8.51 27.03
CA ASN A 202 7.28 7.73 27.79
C ASN A 202 7.10 6.34 27.18
N SER A 203 7.77 5.34 27.77
CA SER A 203 7.69 3.96 27.32
C SER A 203 6.32 3.31 27.52
N ASN A 204 5.43 3.88 28.34
CA ASN A 204 4.08 3.32 28.55
C ASN A 204 3.15 3.61 27.38
N THR A 205 3.43 4.67 26.62
CA THR A 205 2.60 5.16 25.52
C THR A 205 3.34 5.21 24.18
N THR A 206 4.59 4.71 24.14
CA THR A 206 5.40 4.59 22.93
C THR A 206 5.47 3.13 22.53
N GLY A 207 4.82 2.79 21.43
CA GLY A 207 4.93 1.50 20.78
C GLY A 207 6.15 1.42 19.88
N ILE A 208 6.74 0.23 19.80
CA ILE A 208 7.88 -0.10 18.92
C ILE A 208 7.47 -1.26 18.02
N ALA A 209 7.64 -1.09 16.72
CA ALA A 209 7.31 -2.06 15.69
C ALA A 209 8.59 -2.63 15.04
N ASP A 210 8.51 -3.83 14.45
CA ASP A 210 9.63 -4.51 13.80
C ASP A 210 9.63 -4.41 12.26
N VAL A 211 8.52 -3.95 11.68
CA VAL A 211 8.37 -3.67 10.26
C VAL A 211 7.58 -2.37 10.05
N PHE A 212 8.09 -1.53 9.14
CA PHE A 212 7.36 -0.43 8.52
C PHE A 212 6.96 -0.81 7.09
N ALA A 213 5.73 -0.53 6.68
CA ALA A 213 5.26 -0.85 5.34
C ALA A 213 4.36 0.24 4.74
N VAL A 214 4.43 0.35 3.42
CA VAL A 214 3.50 1.13 2.60
C VAL A 214 2.81 0.17 1.66
N SER A 215 1.48 0.19 1.69
CA SER A 215 0.61 -0.56 0.78
C SER A 215 -0.24 0.41 -0.02
N ILE A 216 -0.59 0.03 -1.24
CA ILE A 216 -1.52 0.78 -2.07
C ILE A 216 -2.70 -0.09 -2.45
N THR A 217 -3.77 0.58 -2.82
CA THR A 217 -4.84 0.00 -3.63
C THR A 217 -4.93 0.77 -4.95
N TYR A 218 -5.07 0.06 -6.06
CA TYR A 218 -5.19 0.66 -7.39
C TYR A 218 -6.23 -0.09 -8.23
N GLU A 219 -6.75 0.56 -9.26
CA GLU A 219 -7.67 -0.07 -10.21
C GLU A 219 -6.92 -0.56 -11.44
N THR A 220 -7.26 -1.76 -11.90
CA THR A 220 -6.81 -2.26 -13.19
C THR A 220 -7.76 -1.81 -14.29
N ALA A 221 -7.21 -1.51 -15.48
CA ALA A 221 -8.05 -1.20 -16.63
C ALA A 221 -8.87 -2.42 -17.05
N ALA A 222 -10.13 -2.19 -17.44
CA ALA A 222 -10.94 -3.23 -18.05
C ALA A 222 -10.28 -3.72 -19.34
N VAL A 223 -10.01 -5.03 -19.43
CA VAL A 223 -9.40 -5.62 -20.62
C VAL A 223 -10.53 -6.12 -21.54
N PRO A 224 -10.61 -5.65 -22.80
CA PRO A 224 -11.53 -6.21 -23.77
C PRO A 224 -11.16 -7.68 -24.03
N LEU A 225 -12.13 -8.60 -23.94
CA LEU A 225 -11.82 -10.00 -24.26
C LEU A 225 -11.45 -10.13 -25.74
N PRO A 226 -10.40 -10.91 -26.07
CA PRO A 226 -10.11 -11.24 -27.47
C PRO A 226 -11.32 -11.90 -28.13
N ALA A 227 -11.61 -11.55 -29.38
CA ALA A 227 -12.75 -12.09 -30.15
C ALA A 227 -12.74 -13.64 -30.22
N SER A 228 -11.58 -14.28 -30.08
CA SER A 228 -11.40 -15.72 -30.04
C SER A 228 -12.03 -16.40 -28.82
N VAL A 229 -12.14 -15.72 -27.68
CA VAL A 229 -12.81 -16.24 -26.46
C VAL A 229 -14.34 -16.20 -26.62
N LEU A 230 -14.86 -15.20 -27.34
CA LEU A 230 -16.29 -15.07 -27.67
C LEU A 230 -16.80 -16.17 -28.62
N LEU A 231 -15.95 -16.67 -29.53
CA LEU A 231 -16.32 -17.71 -30.50
C LEU A 231 -16.41 -19.12 -29.88
N LEU A 232 -15.66 -19.41 -28.81
CA LEU A 232 -15.74 -20.70 -28.11
C LEU A 232 -17.07 -20.91 -27.36
N GLY A 233 -17.71 -19.83 -26.91
CA GLY A 233 -19.03 -19.90 -26.24
C GLY A 233 -20.20 -20.14 -27.19
N THR A 234 -20.07 -19.78 -28.47
CA THR A 234 -21.13 -19.97 -29.48
C THR A 234 -20.96 -21.26 -30.30
N GLY A 235 -19.74 -21.81 -30.37
CA GLY A 235 -19.46 -23.06 -31.08
C GLY A 235 -20.11 -24.32 -30.48
N LEU A 236 -20.38 -24.34 -29.17
CA LEU A 236 -21.04 -25.48 -28.51
C LEU A 236 -22.56 -25.58 -28.81
N ALA A 237 -23.20 -24.48 -29.23
CA ALA A 237 -24.63 -24.48 -29.54
C ALA A 237 -24.97 -25.04 -30.93
N VAL A 238 -24.00 -25.08 -31.86
CA VAL A 238 -24.25 -25.48 -33.26
C VAL A 238 -24.11 -26.99 -33.48
N ILE A 239 -23.35 -27.71 -32.65
CA ILE A 239 -23.12 -29.16 -32.83
C ILE A 239 -24.35 -29.99 -32.38
N GLY A 240 -25.24 -29.45 -31.54
CA GLY A 240 -26.46 -30.14 -31.09
C GLY A 240 -27.60 -30.20 -32.12
N GLY A 241 -27.56 -29.39 -33.19
CA GLY A 241 -28.70 -29.20 -34.10
C GLY A 241 -28.78 -30.18 -35.29
N LEU A 242 -27.74 -30.95 -35.60
CA LEU A 242 -27.65 -31.68 -36.87
C LEU A 242 -28.13 -33.15 -36.84
N ARG A 243 -28.70 -33.64 -35.73
CA ARG A 243 -29.09 -35.06 -35.59
C ARG A 243 -30.59 -35.37 -35.69
N ARG A 244 -31.39 -34.52 -36.35
CA ARG A 244 -32.83 -34.77 -36.53
C ARG A 244 -33.33 -34.55 -37.96
N ARG A 245 -32.68 -35.17 -38.93
CA ARG A 245 -33.27 -35.42 -40.27
C ARG A 245 -33.16 -36.90 -40.58
N ASN A 246 -34.29 -37.47 -40.99
CA ASN A 246 -34.52 -38.84 -41.50
C ASN A 246 -35.04 -39.89 -40.50
N ARG A 247 -36.34 -39.78 -40.18
CA ARG A 247 -37.21 -40.97 -40.13
C ARG A 247 -38.68 -40.57 -40.24
N ARG A 248 -39.31 -40.91 -41.37
CA ARG A 248 -40.71 -41.33 -41.58
C ARG A 248 -41.19 -40.94 -42.98
N ARG A 249 -41.00 -41.86 -43.92
CA ARG A 249 -41.99 -42.21 -44.94
C ARG A 249 -42.26 -43.69 -44.74
N ASP A 250 -43.51 -43.99 -44.40
CA ASP A 250 -44.35 -45.09 -44.87
C ASP A 250 -45.69 -44.98 -44.12
#